data_AF-A0A939FFX6-F1
#
_entry.id   AF-A0A939FFX6-F1
#
_cell.length_a   1.000
_cell.length_b   1.000
_cell.length_c   1.000
_cell.angle_alpha   90.00
_cell.angle_beta   90.00
_cell.angle_gamma   90.00
#
_symmetry.space_group_name_H-M   'P 1'
#
loop_
_entity.id
_entity.type
_entity.pdbx_description
1 polymer ?
#
loop_
_entity_poly.entity_id
_entity_poly.type
_entity_poly.pdbx_seq_one_letter_code
_entity_poly.pdbx_strand_id
1 'polypeptide(L)'
;MTYNPTDRMLVTPVDREAPDRVRRLRQLGIGERPDAGFDAFARRLAEATAAPYGMVNFIDENRQFFAGLHTPSGSHVGTDLTTVAAAGVIGRILARDHGYCPHVVARRKALVLEDVCDYPRFAGNPVVDEIGIRSYMGAPLIDRTGIVIGTICVADIEPRAWGRAGLDTIKAMAAELLETIHRREDRTF
;
A
#
# COMPACT_ATOMS: atom_id res chain seq x y z
N MET A 1 -10.87 16.43 -31.18
CA MET A 1 -10.91 16.12 -29.73
C MET A 1 -11.47 14.71 -29.58
N THR A 2 -10.60 13.73 -29.38
CA THR A 2 -10.98 12.34 -29.12
C THR A 2 -11.35 12.23 -27.65
N TYR A 3 -12.65 12.10 -27.38
CA TYR A 3 -13.18 11.76 -26.06
C TYR A 3 -12.78 10.31 -25.76
N ASN A 4 -11.86 10.12 -24.83
CA ASN A 4 -11.49 8.81 -24.30
C ASN A 4 -12.31 8.55 -23.02
N PRO A 5 -13.29 7.63 -23.03
CA PRO A 5 -14.15 7.37 -21.87
C PRO A 5 -13.39 6.75 -20.67
N THR A 6 -12.15 6.29 -20.85
CA THR A 6 -11.31 5.73 -19.77
C THR A 6 -10.58 6.81 -18.96
N ASP A 7 -10.61 8.07 -19.39
CA ASP A 7 -9.86 9.18 -18.77
C ASP A 7 -10.54 9.77 -17.52
N ARG A 8 -11.62 9.14 -17.05
CA ARG A 8 -12.53 9.73 -16.06
C ARG A 8 -12.99 8.77 -14.98
N MET A 9 -12.06 8.26 -14.15
CA MET A 9 -12.47 7.72 -12.85
C MET A 9 -11.38 7.59 -11.78
N LEU A 10 -10.10 7.47 -12.17
CA LEU A 10 -8.99 7.52 -11.21
C LEU A 10 -8.52 8.96 -11.00
N VAL A 11 -9.14 9.68 -10.07
CA VAL A 11 -8.57 10.95 -9.57
C VAL A 11 -7.46 10.60 -8.58
N THR A 12 -6.34 10.09 -9.08
CA THR A 12 -5.12 9.96 -8.28
C THR A 12 -4.75 11.35 -7.79
N PRO A 13 -4.69 11.58 -6.46
CA PRO A 13 -4.46 12.91 -5.96
C PRO A 13 -3.06 13.40 -6.36
N VAL A 14 -2.93 14.71 -6.55
CA VAL A 14 -1.62 15.33 -6.78
C VAL A 14 -0.77 15.16 -5.52
N ASP A 15 0.38 14.52 -5.68
CA ASP A 15 1.29 14.22 -4.60
C ASP A 15 2.56 15.08 -4.74
N ARG A 16 2.51 16.21 -4.04
CA ARG A 16 3.55 17.26 -4.07
C ARG A 16 4.81 16.86 -3.30
N GLU A 17 4.72 15.87 -2.42
CA GLU A 17 5.83 15.42 -1.57
C GLU A 17 6.65 14.31 -2.24
N ALA A 18 6.32 13.90 -3.48
CA ALA A 18 6.99 12.79 -4.15
C ALA A 18 8.53 12.97 -4.28
N PRO A 19 9.08 14.14 -4.66
CA PRO A 19 10.53 14.31 -4.77
C PRO A 19 11.24 14.19 -3.41
N ASP A 20 10.66 14.78 -2.36
CA ASP A 20 11.22 14.74 -1.00
C ASP A 20 11.12 13.33 -0.41
N ARG A 21 10.01 12.63 -0.67
CA ARG A 21 9.81 11.24 -0.29
C ARG A 21 10.82 10.32 -0.94
N VAL A 22 11.09 10.45 -2.24
CA VAL A 22 12.11 9.65 -2.93
C VAL A 22 13.49 9.88 -2.32
N ARG A 23 13.85 11.15 -2.05
CA ARG A 23 15.11 11.47 -1.37
C ARG A 23 15.19 10.81 0.00
N ARG A 24 14.09 10.84 0.76
CA ARG A 24 14.03 10.26 2.10
C ARG A 24 14.13 8.74 2.10
N LEU A 25 13.43 8.06 1.19
CA LEU A 25 13.53 6.60 1.01
C LEU A 25 14.97 6.17 0.69
N ARG A 26 15.67 6.92 -0.18
CA ARG A 26 17.10 6.69 -0.48
C ARG A 26 18.00 6.86 0.74
N GLN A 27 17.78 7.89 1.56
CA GLN A 27 18.54 8.10 2.80
C GLN A 27 18.33 6.96 3.80
N LEU A 28 17.11 6.41 3.87
CA LEU A 28 16.76 5.28 4.73
C LEU A 28 17.23 3.93 4.16
N GLY A 29 17.63 3.87 2.89
CA GLY A 29 18.04 2.62 2.24
C GLY A 29 16.90 1.61 2.05
N ILE A 30 15.65 2.08 1.93
CA ILE A 30 14.45 1.24 1.80
C ILE A 30 13.66 1.59 0.53
N GLY A 31 12.81 0.67 0.06
CA GLY A 31 11.92 0.92 -1.08
C GLY A 31 12.46 0.52 -2.46
N GLU A 32 13.65 -0.06 -2.52
CA GLU A 32 14.23 -0.58 -3.78
C GLU A 32 14.33 -2.12 -3.81
N ARG A 33 14.31 -2.78 -2.65
CA ARG A 33 14.45 -4.24 -2.51
C ARG A 33 13.49 -4.81 -1.48
N PRO A 34 13.04 -6.06 -1.64
CA PRO A 34 12.26 -6.74 -0.61
C PRO A 34 13.05 -6.82 0.71
N ASP A 35 12.34 -6.72 1.83
CA ASP A 35 12.92 -6.81 3.17
C ASP A 35 12.19 -7.89 3.96
N ALA A 36 12.92 -8.92 4.40
CA ALA A 36 12.34 -10.05 5.13
C ALA A 36 11.66 -9.62 6.45
N GLY A 37 12.16 -8.55 7.08
CA GLY A 37 11.52 -7.97 8.26
C GLY A 37 10.20 -7.27 7.93
N PHE A 38 10.12 -6.60 6.78
CA PHE A 38 8.85 -6.03 6.30
C PHE A 38 7.87 -7.09 5.80
N ASP A 39 8.34 -8.21 5.22
CA ASP A 39 7.48 -9.36 4.90
C ASP A 39 6.91 -10.00 6.18
N ALA A 40 7.74 -10.19 7.21
CA ALA A 40 7.29 -10.67 8.51
C ALA A 40 6.27 -9.72 9.17
N PHE A 41 6.50 -8.41 9.05
CA PHE A 41 5.55 -7.40 9.50
C PHE A 41 4.23 -7.46 8.72
N ALA A 42 4.29 -7.56 7.40
CA ALA A 42 3.12 -7.65 6.53
C ALA A 42 2.27 -8.88 6.86
N ARG A 43 2.90 -10.02 7.15
CA ARG A 43 2.22 -11.23 7.65
C ARG A 43 1.52 -10.98 8.99
N ARG A 44 2.23 -10.39 9.97
CA ARG A 44 1.63 -10.08 11.28
C ARG A 44 0.46 -9.09 11.16
N LEU A 45 0.54 -8.16 10.21
CA LEU A 45 -0.53 -7.22 9.92
C LEU A 45 -1.77 -7.91 9.34
N ALA A 46 -1.58 -8.81 8.39
CA ALA A 46 -2.65 -9.65 7.83
C ALA A 46 -3.30 -10.50 8.92
N GLU A 47 -2.51 -11.20 9.74
CA GLU A 47 -2.98 -12.01 10.86
C GLU A 47 -3.78 -11.20 11.89
N ALA A 48 -3.27 -10.03 12.31
CA ALA A 48 -3.91 -9.17 13.32
C ALA A 48 -5.25 -8.58 12.85
N THR A 49 -5.48 -8.51 11.54
CA THR A 49 -6.71 -8.00 10.94
C THR A 49 -7.57 -9.12 10.35
N ALA A 50 -7.12 -10.38 10.44
CA ALA A 50 -7.70 -11.53 9.75
C ALA A 50 -7.90 -11.31 8.22
N ALA A 51 -7.12 -10.40 7.62
CA ALA A 51 -7.14 -10.13 6.19
C ALA A 51 -6.19 -11.10 5.46
N PRO A 52 -6.49 -11.52 4.22
CA PRO A 52 -5.63 -12.40 3.45
C PRO A 52 -4.37 -11.70 2.92
N TYR A 53 -4.45 -10.40 2.67
CA TYR A 53 -3.33 -9.61 2.12
C TYR A 53 -2.83 -8.59 3.14
N GLY A 54 -1.52 -8.48 3.26
CA GLY A 54 -0.85 -7.44 4.04
C GLY A 54 0.36 -6.90 3.29
N MET A 55 0.58 -5.59 3.36
CA MET A 55 1.66 -4.93 2.64
C MET A 55 2.32 -3.82 3.45
N VAL A 56 3.64 -3.69 3.27
CA VAL A 56 4.41 -2.47 3.53
C VAL A 56 4.77 -1.89 2.17
N ASN A 57 4.20 -0.73 1.85
CA ASN A 57 4.25 -0.12 0.52
C ASN A 57 4.99 1.21 0.56
N PHE A 58 5.95 1.38 -0.36
CA PHE A 58 6.64 2.65 -0.59
C PHE A 58 6.29 3.15 -1.99
N ILE A 59 6.00 4.44 -2.10
CA ILE A 59 5.57 5.05 -3.37
C ILE A 59 6.69 5.97 -3.84
N ASP A 60 7.27 5.73 -5.01
CA ASP A 60 8.21 6.66 -5.63
C ASP A 60 7.51 7.52 -6.69
N GLU A 61 8.26 8.19 -7.56
CA GLU A 61 7.68 9.05 -8.60
C GLU A 61 6.96 8.27 -9.71
N ASN A 62 7.31 7.00 -9.91
CA ASN A 62 6.93 6.20 -11.07
C ASN A 62 6.09 4.97 -10.70
N ARG A 63 6.24 4.46 -9.47
CA ARG A 63 5.61 3.19 -9.06
C ARG A 63 5.34 3.11 -7.55
N GLN A 64 4.58 2.09 -7.20
CA GLN A 64 4.47 1.57 -5.84
C GLN A 64 5.32 0.31 -5.72
N PHE A 65 6.00 0.15 -4.60
CA PHE A 65 6.86 -0.98 -4.30
C PHE A 65 6.51 -1.59 -2.94
N PHE A 66 6.06 -2.85 -2.95
CA PHE A 66 5.76 -3.64 -1.76
C PHE A 66 7.03 -4.26 -1.19
N ALA A 67 7.73 -3.48 -0.37
CA ALA A 67 8.94 -3.92 0.33
C ALA A 67 8.64 -5.03 1.35
N GLY A 68 7.43 -5.01 1.91
CA GLY A 68 6.83 -6.12 2.66
C GLY A 68 5.56 -6.58 1.98
N LEU A 69 5.40 -7.88 1.77
CA LEU A 69 4.23 -8.47 1.13
C LEU A 69 3.89 -9.82 1.75
N HIS A 70 2.64 -9.97 2.19
CA HIS A 70 2.05 -11.23 2.55
C HIS A 70 0.81 -11.47 1.67
N THR A 71 0.74 -12.67 1.08
CA THR A 71 -0.41 -13.14 0.32
C THR A 71 -0.73 -14.58 0.75
N PRO A 72 -1.97 -15.07 0.54
CA PRO A 72 -2.32 -16.45 0.84
C PRO A 72 -1.46 -17.44 0.03
N SER A 73 -1.04 -18.54 0.66
CA SER A 73 -0.20 -19.57 0.02
C SER A 73 -0.89 -20.14 -1.24
N GLY A 74 -0.17 -20.17 -2.36
CA GLY A 74 -0.69 -20.55 -3.69
C GLY A 74 -0.55 -19.44 -4.74
N SER A 75 -0.24 -18.21 -4.32
CA SER A 75 -0.08 -17.01 -5.17
C SER A 75 1.39 -16.59 -5.35
N HIS A 76 2.36 -17.48 -5.12
CA HIS A 76 3.78 -17.21 -5.29
C HIS A 76 4.36 -18.04 -6.45
N VAL A 77 4.53 -17.43 -7.62
CA VAL A 77 5.57 -17.81 -8.58
C VAL A 77 6.23 -16.54 -9.09
N GLY A 78 7.56 -16.53 -9.04
CA GLY A 78 8.40 -15.63 -9.83
C GLY A 78 8.90 -14.40 -9.08
N THR A 79 10.19 -14.41 -8.77
CA THR A 79 11.01 -13.24 -8.45
C THR A 79 11.17 -12.26 -9.63
N ASP A 80 10.30 -12.34 -10.65
CA ASP A 80 10.38 -11.55 -11.87
C ASP A 80 9.31 -10.45 -11.86
N LEU A 81 9.81 -9.21 -11.92
CA LEU A 81 9.09 -7.99 -11.60
C LEU A 81 8.45 -7.37 -12.84
N THR A 82 7.55 -8.08 -13.51
CA THR A 82 6.70 -7.47 -14.55
C THR A 82 5.31 -8.10 -14.55
N THR A 83 4.34 -7.29 -14.16
CA THR A 83 2.92 -7.35 -14.55
C THR A 83 2.30 -8.74 -14.70
N VAL A 84 1.73 -9.27 -13.60
CA VAL A 84 0.84 -10.45 -13.67
C VAL A 84 -0.60 -10.07 -13.27
N ALA A 85 -1.15 -9.08 -13.98
CA ALA A 85 -2.59 -8.83 -13.99
C ALA A 85 -3.40 -10.03 -14.52
N ALA A 86 -2.77 -10.92 -15.30
CA ALA A 86 -3.45 -12.04 -15.95
C ALA A 86 -3.59 -13.32 -15.09
N ALA A 87 -3.03 -13.38 -13.87
CA ALA A 87 -3.01 -14.61 -13.06
C ALA A 87 -3.50 -14.45 -11.61
N GLY A 88 -4.06 -13.29 -11.24
CA GLY A 88 -4.50 -13.04 -9.85
C GLY A 88 -3.35 -13.00 -8.84
N VAL A 89 -2.13 -12.72 -9.30
CA VAL A 89 -0.91 -12.67 -8.46
C VAL A 89 -0.54 -11.23 -8.20
N ILE A 90 -0.53 -10.83 -6.92
CA ILE A 90 0.00 -9.54 -6.49
C ILE A 90 1.53 -9.59 -6.54
N GLY A 91 2.12 -9.03 -7.60
CA GLY A 91 3.56 -8.77 -7.66
C GLY A 91 3.98 -7.67 -6.67
N ARG A 92 5.29 -7.47 -6.48
CA ARG A 92 5.80 -6.41 -5.57
C ARG A 92 5.82 -5.01 -6.17
N ILE A 93 5.46 -4.86 -7.44
CA ILE A 93 5.38 -3.57 -8.12
C ILE A 93 3.95 -3.37 -8.60
N LEU A 94 3.42 -2.18 -8.33
CA LEU A 94 2.13 -1.72 -8.81
C LEU A 94 2.31 -0.33 -9.43
N ALA A 95 1.54 0.01 -10.45
CA ALA A 95 1.56 1.35 -11.03
C ALA A 95 1.21 2.40 -9.96
N ARG A 96 1.80 3.60 -10.07
CA ARG A 96 1.69 4.63 -9.03
C ARG A 96 0.25 5.05 -8.74
N ASP A 97 -0.59 5.07 -9.76
CA ASP A 97 -1.97 5.52 -9.75
C ASP A 97 -2.99 4.38 -9.49
N HIS A 98 -2.54 3.15 -9.31
CA HIS A 98 -3.41 2.01 -9.01
C HIS A 98 -3.65 1.85 -7.50
N GLY A 99 -4.75 1.18 -7.14
CA GLY A 99 -5.07 0.88 -5.74
C GLY A 99 -5.41 2.12 -4.91
N TYR A 100 -5.24 2.01 -3.59
CA TYR A 100 -5.77 3.00 -2.63
C TYR A 100 -4.70 3.74 -1.83
N CYS A 101 -3.49 3.19 -1.77
CA CYS A 101 -2.35 3.78 -1.06
C CYS A 101 -2.02 5.22 -1.53
N PRO A 102 -2.12 5.59 -2.83
CA PRO A 102 -1.91 6.98 -3.25
C PRO A 102 -2.86 7.96 -2.56
N HIS A 103 -4.10 7.55 -2.28
CA HIS A 103 -5.07 8.35 -1.55
C HIS A 103 -4.71 8.48 -0.06
N VAL A 104 -4.12 7.45 0.54
CA VAL A 104 -3.61 7.50 1.92
C VAL A 104 -2.44 8.48 2.03
N VAL A 105 -1.48 8.40 1.09
CA VAL A 105 -0.33 9.30 1.04
C VAL A 105 -0.77 10.74 0.89
N ALA A 106 -1.60 11.05 -0.12
CA ALA A 106 -2.01 12.41 -0.39
C ALA A 106 -2.88 13.02 0.73
N ARG A 107 -3.71 12.22 1.40
CA ARG A 107 -4.55 12.70 2.51
C ARG A 107 -3.81 12.74 3.84
N ARG A 108 -2.63 12.10 3.94
CA ARG A 108 -1.85 11.94 5.17
C ARG A 108 -2.68 11.38 6.32
N LYS A 109 -3.66 10.53 6.00
CA LYS A 109 -4.66 9.98 6.93
C LYS A 109 -5.00 8.56 6.56
N ALA A 110 -5.27 7.75 7.58
CA ALA A 110 -5.75 6.38 7.38
C ALA A 110 -7.05 6.37 6.55
N LEU A 111 -7.19 5.34 5.73
CA LEU A 111 -8.32 5.10 4.85
C LEU A 111 -8.86 3.70 5.13
N VAL A 112 -10.17 3.63 5.38
CA VAL A 112 -10.90 2.38 5.59
C VAL A 112 -12.01 2.34 4.54
N LEU A 113 -12.04 1.27 3.77
CA LEU A 113 -13.04 0.97 2.75
C LEU A 113 -13.57 -0.42 3.08
N GLU A 114 -14.75 -0.47 3.69
CA GLU A 114 -15.39 -1.73 4.10
C GLU A 114 -15.90 -2.50 2.88
N ASP A 115 -16.46 -1.78 1.90
CA ASP A 115 -16.68 -2.25 0.54
C ASP A 115 -16.27 -1.14 -0.44
N VAL A 116 -15.35 -1.41 -1.35
CA VAL A 116 -14.82 -0.43 -2.31
C VAL A 116 -15.86 -0.10 -3.38
N CYS A 117 -16.81 -1.00 -3.66
CA CYS A 117 -17.89 -0.77 -4.62
C CYS A 117 -18.89 0.29 -4.13
N ASP A 118 -18.94 0.57 -2.82
CA ASP A 118 -19.76 1.65 -2.25
C ASP A 118 -19.17 3.05 -2.54
N TYR A 119 -17.98 3.11 -3.15
CA TYR A 119 -17.28 4.36 -3.44
C TYR A 119 -17.07 4.49 -4.96
N PRO A 120 -18.01 5.14 -5.67
CA PRO A 120 -17.95 5.27 -7.13
C PRO A 120 -16.65 5.86 -7.69
N ARG A 121 -15.93 6.66 -6.90
CA ARG A 121 -14.62 7.22 -7.28
C ARG A 121 -13.49 6.18 -7.44
N PHE A 122 -13.72 4.94 -7.02
CA PHE A 122 -12.75 3.84 -7.17
C PHE A 122 -13.16 2.81 -8.22
N ALA A 123 -14.34 2.95 -8.84
CA ALA A 123 -14.67 2.09 -9.98
C ALA A 123 -13.74 2.41 -11.17
N GLY A 124 -13.35 1.40 -11.93
CA GLY A 124 -12.30 1.51 -12.95
C GLY A 124 -10.87 1.38 -12.41
N ASN A 125 -10.69 1.12 -11.11
CA ASN A 125 -9.37 0.84 -10.53
C ASN A 125 -8.98 -0.62 -10.84
N PRO A 126 -7.84 -0.89 -11.48
CA PRO A 126 -7.44 -2.26 -11.82
C PRO A 126 -7.34 -3.20 -10.61
N VAL A 127 -7.10 -2.66 -9.41
CA VAL A 127 -7.10 -3.44 -8.16
C VAL A 127 -8.51 -3.95 -7.80
N VAL A 128 -9.57 -3.22 -8.18
CA VAL A 128 -10.96 -3.68 -8.06
C VAL A 128 -11.26 -4.67 -9.18
N ASP A 129 -11.01 -4.25 -10.43
CA ASP A 129 -11.60 -4.89 -11.59
C ASP A 129 -10.84 -6.16 -12.05
N GLU A 130 -9.53 -6.23 -11.81
CA GLU A 130 -8.69 -7.36 -12.25
C GLU A 130 -8.35 -8.31 -11.10
N ILE A 131 -8.15 -7.78 -9.87
CA ILE A 131 -7.76 -8.57 -8.69
C ILE A 131 -8.99 -8.95 -7.84
N GLY A 132 -10.10 -8.23 -7.98
CA GLY A 132 -11.34 -8.51 -7.23
C GLY A 132 -11.32 -8.03 -5.78
N ILE A 133 -10.43 -7.09 -5.42
CA ILE A 133 -10.40 -6.55 -4.05
C ILE A 133 -11.71 -5.83 -3.75
N ARG A 134 -12.36 -6.23 -2.65
CA ARG A 134 -13.61 -5.66 -2.14
C ARG A 134 -13.43 -4.78 -0.92
N SER A 135 -12.41 -5.01 -0.10
CA SER A 135 -12.16 -4.17 1.08
C SER A 135 -10.69 -3.78 1.20
N TYR A 136 -10.45 -2.62 1.80
CA TYR A 136 -9.10 -2.06 1.98
C TYR A 136 -9.01 -1.28 3.28
N MET A 137 -7.91 -1.44 4.00
CA MET A 137 -7.56 -0.58 5.11
C MET A 137 -6.08 -0.24 5.07
N GLY A 138 -5.74 1.05 5.13
CA GLY A 138 -4.35 1.49 5.11
C GLY A 138 -4.10 2.72 5.96
N ALA A 139 -2.86 2.85 6.44
CA ALA A 139 -2.38 3.99 7.21
C ALA A 139 -1.06 4.53 6.65
N PRO A 140 -0.85 5.87 6.71
CA PRO A 140 0.39 6.47 6.25
C PRO A 140 1.53 6.19 7.24
N LEU A 141 2.73 6.02 6.71
CA LEU A 141 3.97 6.02 7.48
C LEU A 141 4.54 7.44 7.42
N ILE A 142 4.21 8.26 8.41
CA ILE A 142 4.75 9.63 8.54
C ILE A 142 5.99 9.54 9.43
N ASP A 143 7.16 9.76 8.87
CA ASP A 143 8.40 9.62 9.62
C ASP A 143 8.69 10.86 10.50
N ARG A 144 9.79 10.82 11.27
CA ARG A 144 10.20 11.93 12.16
C ARG A 144 10.50 13.25 11.44
N THR A 145 10.69 13.24 10.11
CA THR A 145 10.86 14.45 9.30
C THR A 145 9.53 15.06 8.86
N GLY A 146 8.41 14.38 9.15
CA GLY A 146 7.08 14.77 8.71
C GLY A 146 6.77 14.37 7.28
N ILE A 147 7.62 13.60 6.60
CA ILE A 147 7.35 13.11 5.25
C ILE A 147 6.55 11.82 5.35
N VAL A 148 5.49 11.68 4.53
CA VAL A 148 4.84 10.36 4.37
C VAL A 148 5.77 9.50 3.53
N ILE A 149 6.53 8.57 4.11
CA ILE A 149 7.47 7.72 3.37
C ILE A 149 6.78 6.58 2.61
N GLY A 150 5.58 6.19 3.04
CA GLY A 150 4.81 5.11 2.43
C GLY A 150 3.53 4.83 3.20
N THR A 151 3.03 3.59 3.08
CA THR A 151 1.82 3.12 3.77
C THR A 151 2.01 1.70 4.25
N ILE A 152 1.30 1.33 5.31
CA ILE A 152 0.94 -0.07 5.53
C ILE A 152 -0.52 -0.26 5.15
N CYS A 153 -0.85 -1.42 4.59
CA CYS A 153 -2.23 -1.72 4.26
C CYS A 153 -2.54 -3.21 4.29
N VAL A 154 -3.83 -3.49 4.39
CA VAL A 154 -4.44 -4.81 4.20
C VAL A 154 -5.56 -4.70 3.19
N ALA A 155 -5.85 -5.81 2.54
CA ALA A 155 -6.92 -5.91 1.56
C ALA A 155 -7.60 -7.28 1.64
N ASP A 156 -8.83 -7.35 1.13
CA ASP A 156 -9.57 -8.59 0.96
C ASP A 156 -10.43 -8.54 -0.30
N ILE A 157 -10.71 -9.70 -0.88
CA ILE A 157 -11.70 -9.96 -1.93
C ILE A 157 -13.14 -10.03 -1.39
N GLU A 158 -13.34 -9.95 -0.08
CA GLU A 158 -14.64 -9.83 0.57
C GLU A 158 -14.82 -8.47 1.27
N PRO A 159 -16.06 -7.94 1.36
CA PRO A 159 -16.36 -6.80 2.21
C PRO A 159 -16.04 -7.09 3.68
N ARG A 160 -15.54 -6.09 4.41
CA ARG A 160 -15.15 -6.24 5.81
C ARG A 160 -15.54 -5.06 6.67
N ALA A 161 -16.27 -5.35 7.75
CA ALA A 161 -16.61 -4.38 8.78
C ALA A 161 -15.42 -4.15 9.73
N TRP A 162 -14.43 -3.40 9.26
CA TRP A 162 -13.24 -3.05 10.04
C TRP A 162 -13.62 -2.24 11.29
N GLY A 163 -14.61 -1.35 11.15
CA GLY A 163 -15.07 -0.48 12.21
C GLY A 163 -13.95 0.34 12.87
N ARG A 164 -14.20 0.76 14.11
CA ARG A 164 -13.23 1.53 14.88
C ARG A 164 -12.00 0.70 15.28
N ALA A 165 -12.21 -0.57 15.62
CA ALA A 165 -11.15 -1.47 16.05
C ALA A 165 -10.09 -1.66 14.96
N GLY A 166 -10.49 -1.91 13.70
CA GLY A 166 -9.56 -2.00 12.58
C GLY A 166 -8.76 -0.71 12.38
N LEU A 167 -9.44 0.45 12.44
CA LEU A 167 -8.78 1.75 12.32
C LEU A 167 -7.74 2.00 13.41
N ASP A 168 -8.02 1.61 14.65
CA ASP A 168 -7.07 1.76 15.76
C ASP A 168 -5.90 0.77 15.62
N THR A 169 -6.17 -0.47 15.20
CA THR A 169 -5.14 -1.49 14.91
C THR A 169 -4.18 -1.04 13.81
N ILE A 170 -4.68 -0.58 12.64
CA ILE A 170 -3.80 -0.17 11.54
C ILE A 170 -2.93 1.03 11.91
N LYS A 171 -3.45 1.96 12.73
CA LYS A 171 -2.67 3.10 13.23
C LYS A 171 -1.58 2.68 14.21
N ALA A 172 -1.92 1.79 15.16
CA ALA A 172 -0.95 1.28 16.12
C ALA A 172 0.19 0.52 15.42
N MET A 173 -0.16 -0.33 14.45
CA MET A 173 0.81 -1.07 13.63
C MET A 173 1.69 -0.13 12.79
N ALA A 174 1.13 0.95 12.23
CA ALA A 174 1.92 1.94 11.48
C ALA A 174 2.95 2.64 12.37
N ALA A 175 2.56 3.01 13.60
CA ALA A 175 3.47 3.58 14.59
C ALA A 175 4.59 2.59 14.96
N GLU A 176 4.27 1.31 15.18
CA GLU A 176 5.27 0.29 15.50
C GLU A 176 6.28 0.09 14.37
N LEU A 177 5.83 0.10 13.11
CA LEU A 177 6.74 -0.01 11.96
C LEU A 177 7.65 1.21 11.85
N LEU A 178 7.13 2.41 12.09
CA LEU A 178 7.93 3.64 12.09
C LEU A 178 9.03 3.59 13.15
N GLU A 179 8.72 3.14 14.37
CA GLU A 179 9.74 2.95 15.41
C GLU A 179 10.81 1.94 15.00
N THR A 180 10.42 0.90 14.26
CA THR A 180 11.37 -0.07 13.69
C THR A 180 12.27 0.57 12.62
N ILE A 181 11.70 1.40 11.74
CA ILE A 181 12.45 2.11 10.70
C ILE A 181 13.42 3.12 11.33
N HIS A 182 12.97 3.92 12.30
CA HIS A 182 13.82 4.89 13.01
C HIS A 182 15.01 4.19 13.71
N ARG A 183 14.75 3.05 14.37
CA ARG A 183 15.82 2.27 15.00
C ARG A 183 16.84 1.71 14.01
N ARG A 184 16.41 1.35 12.79
CA ARG A 184 17.33 0.91 11.72
C ARG A 184 18.17 2.09 11.22
N GLU A 185 17.57 3.27 11.09
CA GLU A 185 18.26 4.50 10.70
C GLU A 185 19.35 4.87 11.72
N ASP A 186 19.01 4.89 13.01
CA ASP A 186 19.95 5.28 14.09
C ASP A 186 21.12 4.28 14.25
N ARG A 187 21.04 3.08 13.67
CA ARG A 187 22.14 2.08 13.67
C ARG A 187 23.04 2.16 12.44
N THR A 188 22.66 2.95 11.45
CA THR A 188 23.40 3.11 10.19
C THR A 188 24.38 4.30 10.28
N PHE A 189 24.24 5.12 11.32
CA PHE A 189 25.18 6.17 11.73
C PHE A 189 26.03 5.71 12.92
#